data_AF-A0A932WN41-F1
#
_entry.id   AF-A0A932WN41-F1
#
_cell.length_a   1.000
_cell.length_b   1.000
_cell.length_c   1.000
_cell.angle_alpha   90.00
_cell.angle_beta   90.00
_cell.angle_gamma   90.00
#
_symmetry.space_group_name_H-M   'P 1'
#
loop_
_entity.id
_entity.type
_entity.pdbx_description
1 polymer ?
#
loop_
_entity_poly.entity_id
_entity_poly.type
_entity_poly.pdbx_seq_one_letter_code
_entity_poly.pdbx_strand_id
1 'polypeptide(L)'
;MCHALLRDASLYEQLLAFDHYLAADARAAGCAFCEGILHSARYPRKPRGGPDDLGPDYATRLSFCCAAEGCRRRTTPPSVRYLGRRVYLGAVVVLVTAMLGGITATRAAQLRAWLGVSVRTLKRWHAWWRATFVASAFWRGAQGRFMPPVAIEALPASLLERFAGDERTRVLSALAFLAPLTTRRADHGAGSPMAGGDPQRMRLVPGRRRS
;
A
#
# COMPACT_ATOMS: atom_id res chain seq x y z
N MET A 1 18.85 7.45 4.40
CA MET A 1 17.90 7.04 5.44
C MET A 1 16.66 6.52 4.74
N CYS A 2 16.44 5.19 4.80
CA CYS A 2 15.13 4.49 4.74
C CYS A 2 15.28 2.99 5.08
N HIS A 3 16.52 2.47 5.19
CA HIS A 3 16.80 1.10 5.64
C HIS A 3 16.38 0.84 7.10
N ALA A 4 16.55 1.82 8.00
CA ALA A 4 16.14 1.68 9.40
C ALA A 4 14.61 1.50 9.50
N LEU A 5 13.84 2.29 8.72
CA LEU A 5 12.39 2.21 8.70
C LEU A 5 11.87 0.87 8.14
N LEU A 6 12.57 0.27 7.16
CA LEU A 6 12.27 -1.09 6.67
C LEU A 6 12.49 -2.19 7.72
N ARG A 7 13.28 -1.91 8.76
CA ARG A 7 13.55 -2.87 9.85
C ARG A 7 12.70 -2.62 11.09
N ASP A 8 11.99 -1.50 11.13
CA ASP A 8 11.24 -1.11 12.30
C ASP A 8 9.90 -1.85 12.37
N ALA A 9 9.81 -2.86 13.25
CA ALA A 9 8.61 -3.66 13.45
C ALA A 9 7.35 -2.81 13.72
N SER A 10 7.49 -1.68 14.42
CA SER A 10 6.36 -0.81 14.75
C SER A 10 5.73 -0.15 13.52
N LEU A 11 6.47 0.02 12.41
CA LEU A 11 5.87 0.41 11.13
C LEU A 11 4.87 -0.64 10.67
N TYR A 12 5.25 -1.91 10.73
CA TYR A 12 4.46 -3.03 10.24
C TYR A 12 3.24 -3.30 11.14
N GLU A 13 3.40 -3.16 12.45
CA GLU A 13 2.26 -3.18 13.38
C GLU A 13 1.23 -2.08 13.03
N GLN A 14 1.69 -0.86 12.73
CA GLN A 14 0.80 0.23 12.31
C GLN A 14 0.11 -0.06 10.97
N LEU A 15 0.84 -0.60 9.99
CA LEU A 15 0.25 -1.00 8.70
C LEU A 15 -0.80 -2.10 8.87
N LEU A 16 -0.56 -3.06 9.76
CA LEU A 16 -1.53 -4.10 10.09
C LEU A 16 -2.78 -3.52 10.76
N ALA A 17 -2.61 -2.64 11.74
CA ALA A 17 -3.72 -1.96 12.40
C ALA A 17 -4.58 -1.16 11.40
N PHE A 18 -3.96 -0.47 10.44
CA PHE A 18 -4.68 0.27 9.40
C PHE A 18 -5.45 -0.68 8.46
N ASP A 19 -4.83 -1.78 8.03
CA ASP A 19 -5.55 -2.81 7.25
C ASP A 19 -6.77 -3.37 7.99
N HIS A 20 -6.68 -3.56 9.32
CA HIS A 20 -7.80 -3.99 10.15
C HIS A 20 -8.91 -2.94 10.21
N TYR A 21 -8.55 -1.66 10.33
CA TYR A 21 -9.50 -0.55 10.27
C TYR A 21 -10.25 -0.54 8.92
N LEU A 22 -9.52 -0.58 7.79
CA LEU A 22 -10.12 -0.63 6.45
C LEU A 22 -11.01 -1.86 6.25
N ALA A 23 -10.64 -2.99 6.83
CA ALA A 23 -11.44 -4.22 6.76
C ALA A 23 -12.70 -4.13 7.63
N ALA A 24 -12.63 -3.48 8.80
CA ALA A 24 -13.80 -3.25 9.65
C ALA A 24 -14.79 -2.31 8.96
N ASP A 25 -14.33 -1.20 8.39
CA ASP A 25 -15.15 -0.26 7.61
C ASP A 25 -15.82 -0.97 6.43
N ALA A 26 -15.05 -1.74 5.66
CA ALA A 26 -15.59 -2.50 4.53
C ALA A 26 -16.63 -3.56 4.96
N ARG A 27 -16.44 -4.18 6.14
CA ARG A 27 -17.40 -5.15 6.68
C ARG A 27 -18.69 -4.47 7.12
N ALA A 28 -18.58 -3.32 7.78
CA ALA A 28 -19.72 -2.53 8.25
C ALA A 28 -20.57 -1.99 7.10
N ALA A 29 -19.94 -1.63 5.97
CA ALA A 29 -20.64 -1.16 4.77
C ALA A 29 -21.46 -2.25 4.03
N GLY A 30 -21.28 -3.53 4.37
CA GLY A 30 -22.00 -4.64 3.73
C GLY A 30 -21.58 -4.91 2.27
N CYS A 31 -22.28 -5.84 1.62
CA CYS A 31 -22.03 -6.17 0.23
C CYS A 31 -22.41 -4.99 -0.67
N ALA A 32 -21.46 -4.46 -1.44
CA ALA A 32 -21.69 -3.34 -2.36
C ALA A 32 -22.52 -3.69 -3.62
N PHE A 33 -23.40 -4.69 -3.54
CA PHE A 33 -24.33 -5.11 -4.59
C PHE A 33 -25.72 -5.43 -4.04
N CYS A 34 -25.79 -6.11 -2.89
CA CYS A 34 -27.07 -6.52 -2.28
C CYS A 34 -27.19 -6.11 -0.81
N GLU A 35 -26.23 -5.33 -0.31
CA GLU A 35 -26.16 -4.83 1.07
C GLU A 35 -26.05 -5.90 2.16
N GLY A 36 -26.06 -7.18 1.76
CA GLY A 36 -25.96 -8.32 2.66
C GLY A 36 -24.69 -8.34 3.52
N ILE A 37 -24.81 -9.03 4.65
CA ILE A 37 -23.73 -9.18 5.64
C ILE A 37 -22.50 -9.82 5.00
N LEU A 38 -21.33 -9.34 5.42
CA LEU A 38 -20.04 -9.83 4.97
C LEU A 38 -19.41 -10.79 5.99
N HIS A 39 -19.21 -12.04 5.58
CA HIS A 39 -18.50 -13.08 6.34
C HIS A 39 -17.01 -13.09 6.00
N SER A 40 -16.18 -13.41 7.00
CA SER A 40 -14.73 -13.46 6.79
C SER A 40 -14.36 -14.53 5.77
N ALA A 41 -13.56 -14.13 4.79
CA ALA A 41 -13.08 -15.01 3.72
C ALA A 41 -11.63 -14.63 3.39
N ARG A 42 -10.79 -14.56 4.43
CA ARG A 42 -9.36 -14.25 4.33
C ARG A 42 -8.66 -15.29 3.46
N TYR A 43 -7.59 -14.91 2.77
CA TYR A 43 -6.80 -15.83 1.93
C TYR A 43 -5.30 -15.66 2.14
N PRO A 44 -4.51 -16.74 1.98
CA PRO A 44 -3.08 -16.71 2.31
C PRO A 44 -2.28 -15.78 1.40
N ARG A 45 -1.21 -15.22 1.97
CA ARG A 45 -0.15 -14.45 1.30
C ARG A 45 1.20 -14.97 1.79
N LYS A 46 2.23 -14.74 0.98
CA LYS A 46 3.64 -15.01 1.35
C LYS A 46 4.45 -13.73 1.12
N PRO A 47 4.23 -12.67 1.93
CA PRO A 47 4.98 -11.44 1.76
C PRO A 47 6.48 -11.64 2.03
N ARG A 48 7.31 -10.83 1.39
CA ARG A 48 8.77 -10.85 1.46
C ARG A 48 9.32 -9.45 1.71
N GLY A 49 10.52 -9.39 2.28
CA GLY A 49 11.33 -8.18 2.46
C GLY A 49 10.99 -7.33 3.67
N GLY A 50 10.09 -7.80 4.56
CA GLY A 50 9.92 -7.18 5.88
C GLY A 50 10.87 -7.78 6.92
N PRO A 51 10.80 -7.31 8.17
CA PRO A 51 11.48 -7.93 9.31
C PRO A 51 11.17 -9.42 9.45
N ASP A 52 12.11 -10.18 10.02
CA ASP A 52 11.98 -11.64 10.19
C ASP A 52 10.92 -12.02 11.23
N ASP A 53 10.59 -11.11 12.15
CA ASP A 53 9.65 -11.27 13.27
C ASP A 53 8.21 -10.87 12.93
N LEU A 54 7.88 -10.69 11.65
CA LEU A 54 6.50 -10.40 11.25
C LEU A 54 5.57 -11.56 11.59
N GLY A 55 4.58 -11.29 12.44
CA GLY A 55 3.60 -12.27 12.89
C GLY A 55 2.73 -12.88 11.78
N PRO A 56 2.00 -13.97 12.10
CA PRO A 56 1.24 -14.76 11.12
C PRO A 56 0.13 -13.97 10.40
N ASP A 57 -0.31 -12.83 10.94
CA ASP A 57 -1.30 -11.96 10.29
C ASP A 57 -0.79 -11.36 8.97
N TYR A 58 0.52 -11.26 8.79
CA TYR A 58 1.15 -10.90 7.51
C TYR A 58 1.08 -12.03 6.47
N ALA A 59 0.90 -13.28 6.89
CA ALA A 59 0.66 -14.39 5.97
C ALA A 59 -0.78 -14.42 5.43
N THR A 60 -1.60 -13.41 5.71
CA THR A 60 -3.01 -13.40 5.32
C THR A 60 -3.47 -12.05 4.75
N ARG A 61 -4.25 -12.08 3.67
CA ARG A 61 -5.00 -10.92 3.15
C ARG A 61 -6.43 -10.95 3.68
N LEU A 62 -6.82 -9.86 4.33
CA LEU A 62 -8.20 -9.63 4.77
C LEU A 62 -9.11 -9.51 3.55
N SER A 63 -10.22 -10.25 3.56
CA SER A 63 -11.25 -10.25 2.52
C SER A 63 -12.52 -10.88 3.08
N PHE A 64 -13.65 -10.64 2.41
CA PHE A 64 -14.96 -11.12 2.80
C PHE A 64 -15.73 -11.73 1.62
N CYS A 65 -16.70 -12.57 1.94
CA CYS A 65 -17.74 -13.04 1.02
C CYS A 65 -19.11 -12.55 1.53
N CYS A 66 -20.01 -12.25 0.61
CA CYS A 66 -21.40 -11.98 0.96
C CYS A 66 -22.06 -13.25 1.51
N ALA A 67 -22.86 -13.09 2.57
CA ALA A 67 -23.62 -14.16 3.21
C ALA A 67 -25.03 -14.34 2.64
N ALA A 68 -25.53 -13.38 1.85
CA ALA A 68 -26.83 -13.48 1.21
C ALA A 68 -26.86 -14.66 0.22
N GLU A 69 -27.92 -15.46 0.29
CA GLU A 69 -28.11 -16.62 -0.58
C GLU A 69 -28.06 -16.20 -2.06
N GLY A 70 -27.37 -16.98 -2.89
CA GLY A 70 -27.12 -16.64 -4.30
C GLY A 70 -26.08 -15.52 -4.55
N CYS A 71 -25.69 -14.72 -3.55
CA CYS A 71 -24.69 -13.66 -3.73
C CYS A 71 -23.26 -14.17 -3.50
N ARG A 72 -22.58 -14.62 -4.57
CA ARG A 72 -21.18 -15.11 -4.51
C ARG A 72 -20.11 -14.01 -4.58
N ARG A 73 -20.48 -12.75 -4.30
CA ARG A 73 -19.58 -11.61 -4.44
C ARG A 73 -18.57 -11.56 -3.29
N ARG A 74 -17.33 -11.20 -3.63
CA ARG A 74 -16.25 -10.95 -2.66
C ARG A 74 -16.02 -9.46 -2.49
N THR A 75 -15.81 -9.05 -1.25
CA THR A 75 -15.36 -7.71 -0.89
C THR A 75 -13.95 -7.83 -0.32
N THR A 76 -12.95 -7.38 -1.07
CA THR A 76 -11.57 -7.29 -0.59
C THR A 76 -11.26 -5.83 -0.32
N PRO A 77 -11.10 -5.41 0.95
CA PRO A 77 -10.78 -4.02 1.29
C PRO A 77 -9.42 -3.62 0.69
N PRO A 78 -9.19 -2.31 0.46
CA PRO A 78 -7.86 -1.77 0.23
C PRO A 78 -6.88 -2.21 1.31
N SER A 79 -5.58 -2.18 1.00
CA SER A 79 -4.53 -2.55 1.94
C SER A 79 -3.32 -1.67 1.77
N VAL A 80 -2.75 -1.25 2.89
CA VAL A 80 -1.48 -0.52 2.95
C VAL A 80 -0.27 -1.48 3.05
N ARG A 81 -0.50 -2.75 3.40
CA ARG A 81 0.55 -3.78 3.53
C ARG A 81 1.03 -4.34 2.20
N TYR A 82 0.17 -4.44 1.19
CA TYR A 82 0.46 -5.12 -0.07
C TYR A 82 0.32 -4.20 -1.27
N LEU A 83 1.18 -4.31 -2.28
CA LEU A 83 1.03 -3.57 -3.54
C LEU A 83 0.62 -4.50 -4.68
N GLY A 84 -0.70 -4.73 -4.78
CA GLY A 84 -1.31 -5.63 -5.75
C GLY A 84 -0.97 -7.11 -5.50
N ARG A 85 -0.63 -7.84 -6.57
CA ARG A 85 -0.29 -9.28 -6.53
C ARG A 85 1.18 -9.55 -6.19
N ARG A 86 1.96 -8.52 -5.84
CA ARG A 86 3.38 -8.68 -5.52
C ARG A 86 3.56 -9.50 -4.24
N VAL A 87 4.58 -10.34 -4.24
CA VAL A 87 5.03 -11.08 -3.05
C VAL A 87 5.85 -10.22 -2.10
N TYR A 88 6.21 -8.98 -2.46
CA TYR A 88 6.90 -8.06 -1.57
C TYR A 88 5.90 -7.11 -0.92
N LEU A 89 6.19 -6.70 0.32
CA LEU A 89 5.38 -5.72 1.05
C LEU A 89 5.40 -4.37 0.34
N GLY A 90 4.29 -3.62 0.45
CA GLY A 90 4.14 -2.32 -0.19
C GLY A 90 5.25 -1.35 0.22
N ALA A 91 5.53 -1.26 1.53
CA ALA A 91 6.60 -0.44 2.09
C ALA A 91 7.97 -0.75 1.47
N VAL A 92 8.27 -2.04 1.27
CA VAL A 92 9.51 -2.51 0.63
C VAL A 92 9.58 -2.03 -0.81
N VAL A 93 8.51 -2.23 -1.59
CA VAL A 93 8.49 -1.80 -3.00
C VAL A 93 8.65 -0.28 -3.12
N VAL A 94 8.00 0.49 -2.27
CA VAL A 94 8.07 1.96 -2.27
C VAL A 94 9.48 2.44 -1.89
N LEU A 95 9.95 2.06 -0.70
CA LEU A 95 11.20 2.57 -0.14
C LEU A 95 12.42 2.12 -0.93
N VAL A 96 12.46 0.85 -1.32
CA VAL A 96 13.61 0.31 -2.06
C VAL A 96 13.69 0.96 -3.44
N THR A 97 12.55 1.17 -4.11
CA THR A 97 12.59 1.85 -5.41
C THR A 97 12.97 3.32 -5.26
N ALA A 98 12.49 4.01 -4.22
CA ALA A 98 12.87 5.40 -3.93
C ALA A 98 14.39 5.54 -3.70
N MET A 99 15.01 4.58 -3.01
CA MET A 99 16.45 4.61 -2.75
C MET A 99 17.32 4.44 -4.00
N LEU A 100 16.83 3.80 -5.07
CA LEU A 100 17.65 3.50 -6.25
C LEU A 100 18.17 4.75 -6.96
N GLY A 101 17.54 5.91 -6.77
CA GLY A 101 17.98 7.17 -7.34
C GLY A 101 19.13 7.88 -6.59
N GLY A 102 19.53 7.40 -5.40
CA GLY A 102 20.43 8.18 -4.53
C GLY A 102 21.38 7.38 -3.62
N ILE A 103 21.53 6.06 -3.82
CA ILE A 103 22.48 5.24 -3.03
C ILE A 103 23.64 4.74 -3.87
N THR A 104 24.79 4.55 -3.23
CA THR A 104 25.97 3.96 -3.85
C THR A 104 25.73 2.51 -4.27
N ALA A 105 26.47 2.02 -5.28
CA ALA A 105 26.36 0.65 -5.78
C ALA A 105 26.52 -0.40 -4.65
N THR A 106 27.44 -0.16 -3.70
CA THR A 106 27.68 -1.02 -2.54
C THR A 106 26.48 -1.11 -1.61
N ARG A 107 25.85 0.04 -1.28
CA ARG A 107 24.64 0.08 -0.45
C ARG A 107 23.45 -0.58 -1.15
N ALA A 108 23.35 -0.40 -2.47
CA ALA A 108 22.33 -1.07 -3.27
C ALA A 108 22.52 -2.60 -3.26
N ALA A 109 23.75 -3.09 -3.33
CA ALA A 109 24.05 -4.52 -3.26
C ALA A 109 23.69 -5.12 -1.88
N GLN A 110 24.04 -4.43 -0.79
CA GLN A 110 23.70 -4.85 0.58
C GLN A 110 22.18 -4.90 0.80
N LEU A 111 21.45 -3.86 0.38
CA LEU A 111 20.00 -3.80 0.49
C LEU A 111 19.31 -4.94 -0.28
N ARG A 112 19.82 -5.25 -1.48
CA ARG A 112 19.34 -6.36 -2.30
C ARG A 112 19.57 -7.71 -1.65
N ALA A 113 20.75 -7.92 -1.07
CA ALA A 113 21.10 -9.16 -0.39
C ALA A 113 20.19 -9.38 0.82
N TRP A 114 20.02 -8.35 1.66
CA TRP A 114 19.15 -8.41 2.83
C TRP A 114 17.69 -8.71 2.46
N LEU A 115 17.15 -8.03 1.44
CA LEU A 115 15.75 -8.22 1.03
C LEU A 115 15.50 -9.48 0.19
N GLY A 116 16.55 -10.17 -0.25
CA GLY A 116 16.44 -11.26 -1.23
C GLY A 116 15.89 -10.80 -2.60
N VAL A 117 16.10 -9.52 -2.97
CA VAL A 117 15.54 -8.94 -4.20
C VAL A 117 16.56 -8.96 -5.35
N SER A 118 16.18 -9.54 -6.49
CA SER A 118 17.00 -9.52 -7.70
C SER A 118 17.05 -8.13 -8.37
N VAL A 119 18.13 -7.82 -9.10
CA VAL A 119 18.23 -6.61 -9.95
C VAL A 119 17.05 -6.51 -10.91
N ARG A 120 16.66 -7.65 -11.51
CA ARG A 120 15.56 -7.72 -12.47
C ARG A 120 14.25 -7.30 -11.81
N THR A 121 14.00 -7.72 -10.57
CA THR A 121 12.81 -7.30 -9.81
C THR A 121 12.82 -5.80 -9.56
N LEU A 122 13.97 -5.23 -9.18
CA LEU A 122 14.11 -3.79 -8.97
C LEU A 122 13.87 -2.97 -10.24
N LYS A 123 14.52 -3.35 -11.36
CA LYS A 123 14.29 -2.72 -12.66
C LYS A 123 12.82 -2.75 -13.06
N ARG A 124 12.13 -3.88 -12.81
CA ARG A 124 10.68 -4.01 -13.07
C ARG A 124 9.84 -3.10 -12.18
N TRP A 125 10.19 -2.91 -10.91
CA TRP A 125 9.47 -1.98 -10.04
C TRP A 125 9.67 -0.53 -10.47
N HIS A 126 10.91 -0.15 -10.75
CA HIS A 126 11.24 1.19 -11.25
C HIS A 126 10.52 1.49 -12.57
N ALA A 127 10.55 0.56 -13.55
CA ALA A 127 9.81 0.70 -14.80
C ALA A 127 8.29 0.77 -14.58
N TRP A 128 7.75 -0.04 -13.66
CA TRP A 128 6.33 0.01 -13.31
C TRP A 128 5.92 1.38 -12.77
N TRP A 129 6.72 1.99 -11.88
CA TRP A 129 6.46 3.32 -11.35
C TRP A 129 6.44 4.40 -12.44
N ARG A 130 7.41 4.37 -13.36
CA ARG A 130 7.58 5.43 -14.37
C ARG A 130 6.67 5.29 -15.59
N ALA A 131 6.19 4.08 -15.88
CA ALA A 131 5.35 3.81 -17.03
C ALA A 131 3.94 3.38 -16.62
N THR A 132 3.80 2.19 -16.01
CA THR A 132 2.48 1.59 -15.73
C THR A 132 1.67 2.40 -14.73
N PHE A 133 2.29 2.84 -13.64
CA PHE A 133 1.61 3.63 -12.61
C PHE A 133 1.17 4.99 -13.16
N VAL A 134 2.05 5.69 -13.88
CA VAL A 134 1.74 7.00 -14.48
C VAL A 134 0.64 6.89 -15.54
N ALA A 135 0.63 5.83 -16.35
CA ALA A 135 -0.41 5.61 -17.34
C ALA A 135 -1.78 5.21 -16.73
N SER A 136 -1.80 4.76 -15.47
CA SER A 136 -3.02 4.27 -14.82
C SER A 136 -4.08 5.37 -14.69
N ALA A 137 -5.36 4.99 -14.81
CA ALA A 137 -6.47 5.91 -14.58
C ALA A 137 -6.45 6.48 -13.14
N PHE A 138 -6.03 5.64 -12.18
CA PHE A 138 -5.80 6.04 -10.80
C PHE A 138 -4.86 7.24 -10.68
N TRP A 139 -3.66 7.17 -11.28
CA TRP A 139 -2.71 8.28 -11.21
C TRP A 139 -3.20 9.50 -11.98
N ARG A 140 -3.72 9.31 -13.19
CA ARG A 140 -4.21 10.42 -14.02
C ARG A 140 -5.30 11.24 -13.32
N GLY A 141 -6.18 10.60 -12.57
CA GLY A 141 -7.21 11.27 -11.77
C GLY A 141 -6.68 11.92 -10.48
N ALA A 142 -5.54 11.48 -9.96
CA ALA A 142 -4.99 11.97 -8.69
C ALA A 142 -3.86 13.00 -8.85
N GLN A 143 -3.12 12.98 -9.95
CA GLN A 143 -1.87 13.75 -10.12
C GLN A 143 -2.05 15.27 -9.95
N GLY A 144 -3.21 15.81 -10.34
CA GLY A 144 -3.53 17.24 -10.20
C GLY A 144 -3.68 17.70 -8.74
N ARG A 145 -3.75 16.77 -7.78
CA ARG A 145 -3.85 17.07 -6.34
C ARG A 145 -2.49 17.26 -5.67
N PHE A 146 -1.39 17.15 -6.40
CA PHE A 146 -0.04 17.30 -5.86
C PHE A 146 0.57 18.64 -6.31
N MET A 147 0.85 19.50 -5.33
CA MET A 147 1.61 20.73 -5.53
C MET A 147 2.87 20.71 -4.63
N PRO A 148 4.09 20.89 -5.18
CA PRO A 148 4.44 20.95 -6.61
C PRO A 148 4.10 19.64 -7.35
N PRO A 149 4.02 19.65 -8.70
CA PRO A 149 3.85 18.42 -9.47
C PRO A 149 4.88 17.35 -9.09
N VAL A 150 4.47 16.08 -9.16
CA VAL A 150 5.35 14.94 -8.90
C VAL A 150 6.22 14.68 -10.12
N ALA A 151 7.54 14.78 -9.95
CA ALA A 151 8.54 14.46 -10.97
C ALA A 151 8.50 12.97 -11.32
N ILE A 152 8.09 12.61 -12.53
CA ILE A 152 7.85 11.22 -12.95
C ILE A 152 9.16 10.42 -12.95
N GLU A 153 10.24 11.03 -13.40
CA GLU A 153 11.57 10.45 -13.51
C GLU A 153 12.18 10.05 -12.16
N ALA A 154 11.73 10.69 -11.08
CA ALA A 154 12.17 10.46 -9.71
C ALA A 154 11.16 9.63 -8.89
N LEU A 155 10.13 9.06 -9.51
CA LEU A 155 9.19 8.18 -8.82
C LEU A 155 9.87 6.90 -8.29
N PRO A 156 9.50 6.43 -7.07
CA PRO A 156 8.49 6.99 -6.18
C PRO A 156 9.01 8.02 -5.16
N ALA A 157 10.30 8.40 -5.18
CA ALA A 157 10.86 9.34 -4.21
C ALA A 157 10.16 10.71 -4.26
N SER A 158 9.96 11.26 -5.47
CA SER A 158 9.24 12.52 -5.68
C SER A 158 7.79 12.50 -5.18
N LEU A 159 7.15 11.34 -5.14
CA LEU A 159 5.80 11.18 -4.57
C LEU A 159 5.86 11.21 -3.03
N LEU A 160 6.83 10.54 -2.42
CA LEU A 160 7.04 10.57 -0.96
C LEU A 160 7.27 12.00 -0.45
N GLU A 161 8.02 12.80 -1.21
CA GLU A 161 8.29 14.21 -0.91
C GLU A 161 7.06 15.12 -0.92
N ARG A 162 5.91 14.66 -1.44
CA ARG A 162 4.68 15.45 -1.43
C ARG A 162 3.84 15.30 -0.17
N PHE A 163 4.13 14.29 0.64
CA PHE A 163 3.48 14.12 1.92
C PHE A 163 4.24 14.91 3.00
N ALA A 164 3.49 15.56 3.89
CA ALA A 164 4.07 16.26 5.04
C ALA A 164 4.48 15.28 6.16
N GLY A 165 5.26 15.79 7.12
CA GLY A 165 5.69 15.04 8.29
C GLY A 165 7.05 14.35 8.14
N ASP A 166 7.35 13.49 9.11
CA ASP A 166 8.57 12.70 9.16
C ASP A 166 8.57 11.56 8.13
N GLU A 167 9.71 10.88 8.00
CA GLU A 167 9.89 9.81 7.01
C GLU A 167 8.82 8.70 7.14
N ARG A 168 8.52 8.28 8.37
CA ARG A 168 7.48 7.29 8.66
C ARG A 168 6.11 7.76 8.19
N THR A 169 5.73 8.98 8.54
CA THR A 169 4.42 9.56 8.18
C THR A 169 4.28 9.64 6.67
N ARG A 170 5.33 10.07 5.95
CA ARG A 170 5.31 10.14 4.48
C ARG A 170 5.08 8.78 3.83
N VAL A 171 5.76 7.74 4.35
CA VAL A 171 5.58 6.37 3.86
C VAL A 171 4.18 5.85 4.11
N LEU A 172 3.66 6.04 5.33
CA LEU A 172 2.30 5.63 5.68
C LEU A 172 1.25 6.34 4.81
N SER A 173 1.39 7.66 4.61
CA SER A 173 0.50 8.45 3.76
C SER A 173 0.59 8.02 2.29
N ALA A 174 1.79 7.74 1.78
CA ALA A 174 1.96 7.22 0.42
C ALA A 174 1.33 5.83 0.26
N LEU A 175 1.52 4.93 1.21
CA LEU A 175 0.90 3.58 1.16
C LEU A 175 -0.62 3.64 1.24
N ALA A 176 -1.17 4.52 2.06
CA ALA A 176 -2.60 4.76 2.15
C ALA A 176 -3.16 5.41 0.87
N PHE A 177 -2.43 6.34 0.25
CA PHE A 177 -2.76 6.86 -1.08
C PHE A 177 -2.81 5.74 -2.13
N LEU A 178 -1.85 4.81 -2.11
CA LEU A 178 -1.75 3.69 -3.05
C LEU A 178 -2.72 2.53 -2.75
N ALA A 179 -3.29 2.45 -1.54
CA ALA A 179 -4.11 1.34 -1.10
C ALA A 179 -5.27 0.97 -2.04
N PRO A 180 -5.96 1.91 -2.72
CA PRO A 180 -7.02 1.59 -3.68
C PRO A 180 -6.57 0.69 -4.84
N LEU A 181 -5.31 0.81 -5.28
CA LEU A 181 -4.71 -0.03 -6.33
C LEU A 181 -4.65 -1.53 -5.97
N THR A 182 -4.91 -1.86 -4.71
CA THR A 182 -4.84 -3.24 -4.21
C THR A 182 -6.18 -3.96 -4.29
N THR A 183 -7.23 -3.28 -4.74
CA THR A 183 -8.57 -3.83 -4.92
C THR A 183 -8.85 -4.08 -6.40
N ARG A 184 -9.70 -5.08 -6.71
CA ARG A 184 -10.08 -5.41 -8.10
C ARG A 184 -11.01 -4.38 -8.75
N ARG A 185 -11.54 -3.40 -8.00
CA ARG A 185 -12.49 -2.38 -8.50
C ARG A 185 -11.81 -1.12 -9.05
N ALA A 186 -10.49 -0.96 -8.91
CA ALA A 186 -9.78 0.21 -9.40
C ALA A 186 -9.79 0.38 -10.95
N ASP A 187 -10.33 -0.61 -11.68
CA ASP A 187 -10.48 -0.56 -13.14
C ASP A 187 -11.86 -0.05 -13.62
N HIS A 188 -12.85 0.16 -12.74
CA HIS A 188 -14.17 0.71 -13.11
C HIS A 188 -14.49 1.92 -12.24
N GLY A 189 -14.62 3.09 -12.88
CA GLY A 189 -14.68 4.41 -12.26
C GLY A 189 -15.91 4.64 -11.37
N ALA A 190 -15.83 4.16 -10.13
CA ALA A 190 -16.69 4.59 -9.04
C ALA A 190 -15.80 5.18 -7.95
N GLY A 191 -16.02 6.46 -7.64
CA GLY A 191 -15.27 7.24 -6.67
C GLY A 191 -15.05 6.49 -5.36
N SER A 192 -13.79 6.41 -4.95
CA SER A 192 -13.41 5.85 -3.66
C SER A 192 -13.86 6.80 -2.53
N PRO A 193 -14.37 6.33 -1.38
CA PRO A 193 -14.74 7.21 -0.27
C PRO A 193 -13.55 7.97 0.35
N MET A 194 -12.31 7.59 0.00
CA MET A 194 -11.08 8.32 0.33
C MET A 194 -10.73 9.44 -0.68
N ALA A 195 -11.56 9.65 -1.72
CA ALA A 195 -11.24 10.53 -2.85
C ALA A 195 -11.44 12.03 -2.58
N GLY A 196 -12.05 12.43 -1.45
CA GLY A 196 -12.43 13.83 -1.18
C GLY A 196 -11.41 14.70 -0.43
N GLY A 197 -10.34 14.13 0.16
CA GLY A 197 -9.38 14.90 0.98
C GLY A 197 -8.10 15.27 0.22
N ASP A 198 -7.44 16.38 0.56
CA ASP A 198 -6.09 16.66 0.05
C ASP A 198 -5.12 15.53 0.48
N PRO A 199 -4.50 14.79 -0.46
CA PRO A 199 -3.64 13.66 -0.13
C PRO A 199 -2.40 14.12 0.64
N GLN A 200 -1.98 15.38 0.48
CA GLN A 200 -0.83 15.98 1.17
C GLN A 200 -1.16 16.33 2.63
N ARG A 201 -2.45 16.38 3.00
CA ARG A 201 -2.95 16.66 4.37
C ARG A 201 -3.58 15.45 5.06
N MET A 202 -3.42 14.25 4.49
CA MET A 202 -4.08 13.06 5.00
C MET A 202 -3.64 12.77 6.44
N ARG A 203 -4.57 12.94 7.39
CA ARG A 203 -4.33 12.57 8.79
C ARG A 203 -4.47 11.05 8.89
N LEU A 204 -3.36 10.38 9.19
CA LEU A 204 -3.40 8.98 9.62
C LEU A 204 -4.22 8.96 10.91
N VAL A 205 -5.37 8.27 10.91
CA VAL A 205 -6.19 8.13 12.11
C VAL A 205 -5.29 7.48 13.18
N PRO A 206 -5.03 8.13 14.32
CA PRO A 206 -4.23 7.51 15.36
C PRO A 206 -5.00 6.31 15.88
N GLY A 207 -4.35 5.14 15.86
CA GLY A 207 -4.86 3.96 16.55
C GLY A 207 -5.18 4.35 17.98
N ARG A 208 -6.44 4.12 18.40
CA ARG A 208 -6.84 4.35 19.79
C ARG A 208 -5.84 3.62 20.68
N ARG A 209 -5.08 4.37 21.50
CA ARG A 209 -4.37 3.81 22.64
C ARG A 209 -5.43 3.09 23.46
N ARG A 210 -5.27 1.79 23.64
CA ARG A 210 -6.06 1.04 24.62
C ARG A 210 -5.66 1.61 25.98
N SER A 211 -6.59 2.29 26.63
CA SER A 211 -6.59 2.50 28.08
C SER A 211 -7.05 1.21 28.75
#